data_AF-A0A7C3J861-F1
#
_entry.id   AF-A0A7C3J861-F1
#
_cell.length_a   1.000
_cell.length_b   1.000
_cell.length_c   1.000
_cell.angle_alpha   90.00
_cell.angle_beta   90.00
_cell.angle_gamma   90.00
#
_symmetry.space_group_name_H-M   'P 1'
#
loop_
_entity.id
_entity.type
_entity.pdbx_description
1 polymer ?
#
loop_
_entity_poly.entity_id
_entity_poly.type
_entity_poly.pdbx_seq_one_letter_code
_entity_poly.pdbx_strand_id
1 'polypeptide(L)'
;MNKSLQSEPLEGELDLSRLPDPGRARPVLANPFVAPQTPLEERLATIWAELLGLDEVGIYDNFLDLGGHSLLATQLVSRVLGSFQVKLSSRILLHSATVAAMAAIIRQSQSDDED
;
A
#
# COMPACT_ATOMS: atom_id res chain seq x y z
N MET A 1 37.38 -39.21 15.83
CA MET A 1 36.79 -39.98 14.73
C MET A 1 35.50 -39.30 14.28
N ASN A 2 35.55 -38.72 13.07
CA ASN A 2 34.55 -38.76 11.98
C ASN A 2 33.10 -38.31 12.27
N LYS A 3 32.36 -37.57 11.44
CA LYS A 3 32.55 -36.84 10.17
C LYS A 3 31.14 -36.33 9.80
N SER A 4 31.05 -35.07 9.37
CA SER A 4 30.09 -34.45 8.43
C SER A 4 28.59 -34.78 8.43
N LEU A 5 27.79 -33.71 8.45
CA LEU A 5 26.75 -33.34 7.46
C LEU A 5 26.43 -31.84 7.73
N GLN A 6 27.09 -30.88 7.10
CA GLN A 6 26.62 -30.15 5.90
C GLN A 6 25.12 -29.84 5.88
N SER A 7 24.76 -28.56 6.02
CA SER A 7 23.84 -27.77 5.15
C SER A 7 23.79 -26.32 5.63
N GLU A 8 24.40 -25.39 4.89
CA GLU A 8 24.00 -23.96 4.84
C GLU A 8 23.09 -23.77 3.60
N PRO A 9 22.57 -22.57 3.32
CA PRO A 9 21.86 -21.58 4.15
C PRO A 9 20.39 -21.46 3.65
N LEU A 10 19.54 -20.59 4.20
CA LEU A 10 18.40 -19.98 3.48
C LEU A 10 17.89 -18.77 4.29
N GLU A 11 18.42 -17.60 3.95
CA GLU A 11 17.63 -16.37 4.01
C GLU A 11 16.55 -16.44 2.91
N GLY A 12 15.36 -15.90 3.19
CA GLY A 12 14.23 -15.81 2.25
C GLY A 12 13.26 -16.97 2.42
N GLU A 13 11.97 -16.80 2.65
CA GLU A 13 11.10 -15.64 2.52
C GLU A 13 9.97 -15.83 3.52
N LEU A 14 9.56 -14.72 4.13
CA LEU A 14 8.24 -14.40 4.66
C LEU A 14 7.12 -15.37 4.23
N ASP A 15 6.90 -16.46 4.97
CA ASP A 15 5.90 -17.47 4.61
C ASP A 15 4.72 -17.53 5.61
N LEU A 16 3.53 -17.38 5.03
CA LEU A 16 2.18 -17.71 5.54
C LEU A 16 1.60 -17.03 6.80
N SER A 17 1.83 -15.74 7.01
CA SER A 17 0.74 -14.89 7.58
C SER A 17 -0.26 -14.44 6.49
N ARG A 18 -0.12 -14.97 5.26
CA ARG A 18 -0.91 -14.71 4.04
C ARG A 18 -2.27 -15.41 4.00
N LEU A 19 -2.97 -15.52 5.13
CA LEU A 19 -4.42 -15.46 5.02
C LEU A 19 -4.75 -13.97 5.09
N PRO A 20 -5.02 -13.29 3.95
CA PRO A 20 -5.78 -12.06 4.06
C PRO A 20 -7.05 -12.46 4.83
N ASP A 21 -7.24 -11.84 6.00
CA ASP A 21 -8.54 -11.80 6.66
C ASP A 21 -9.58 -11.65 5.55
N PRO A 22 -10.60 -12.52 5.40
CA PRO A 22 -11.48 -12.51 4.24
C PRO A 22 -12.06 -11.11 4.13
N GLY A 23 -11.48 -10.33 3.23
CA GLY A 23 -11.74 -8.92 3.13
C GLY A 23 -13.17 -8.78 2.66
N ARG A 24 -13.74 -7.59 2.86
CA ARG A 24 -14.93 -7.28 2.09
C ARG A 24 -14.50 -7.10 0.64
N ALA A 25 -15.27 -7.70 -0.27
CA ALA A 25 -15.12 -7.41 -1.69
C ALA A 25 -15.28 -5.89 -1.92
N ARG A 26 -14.49 -5.36 -2.85
CA ARG A 26 -14.58 -3.97 -3.30
C ARG A 26 -16.04 -3.62 -3.62
N PRO A 27 -16.59 -2.51 -3.09
CA PRO A 27 -17.95 -2.09 -3.44
C PRO A 27 -18.07 -1.81 -4.94
N VAL A 28 -19.28 -1.95 -5.48
CA VAL A 28 -19.55 -1.61 -6.88
C VAL A 28 -19.52 -0.08 -7.00
N LEU A 29 -18.40 0.45 -7.50
CA LEU A 29 -18.20 1.87 -7.76
C LEU A 29 -18.50 2.21 -9.23
N ALA A 30 -18.77 3.49 -9.50
CA ALA A 30 -18.93 4.00 -10.86
C ALA A 30 -17.64 3.88 -11.69
N ASN A 31 -16.47 3.98 -11.03
CA ASN A 31 -15.19 3.76 -11.69
C ASN A 31 -14.91 2.27 -11.87
N PRO A 32 -14.39 1.85 -13.03
CA PRO A 32 -13.93 0.49 -13.24
C PRO A 32 -12.79 0.17 -12.27
N PHE A 33 -12.76 -1.07 -11.80
CA PHE A 33 -11.61 -1.56 -11.06
C PHE A 33 -10.40 -1.59 -12.00
N VAL A 34 -9.31 -0.96 -11.56
CA VAL A 34 -8.02 -1.00 -12.25
C VAL A 34 -6.99 -1.46 -11.24
N ALA A 35 -6.39 -2.62 -11.49
CA ALA A 35 -5.36 -3.19 -10.65
C ALA A 35 -4.12 -2.28 -10.61
N PRO A 36 -3.38 -2.25 -9.49
CA PRO A 36 -2.10 -1.57 -9.40
C PRO A 36 -1.11 -2.09 -10.45
N GLN A 37 -0.41 -1.17 -11.11
CA GLN A 37 0.50 -1.47 -12.22
C GLN A 37 1.97 -1.32 -11.83
N THR A 38 2.23 -0.66 -10.70
CA THR A 38 3.59 -0.40 -10.22
C THR A 38 3.77 -0.90 -8.79
N PRO A 39 5.01 -1.28 -8.37
CA PRO A 39 5.27 -1.73 -7.01
C PRO A 39 4.88 -0.71 -5.93
N LEU A 40 4.92 0.58 -6.27
CA LEU A 40 4.49 1.67 -5.40
C LEU A 40 2.97 1.66 -5.20
N GLU A 41 2.21 1.52 -6.28
CA GLU A 41 0.75 1.40 -6.24
C GLU A 41 0.32 0.11 -5.53
N GLU A 42 1.01 -1.01 -5.76
CA GLU A 42 0.73 -2.28 -5.07
C GLU A 42 0.87 -2.11 -3.56
N ARG A 43 1.99 -1.53 -3.09
CA ARG A 43 2.19 -1.26 -1.66
C ARG A 43 1.13 -0.33 -1.09
N LEU A 44 0.77 0.73 -1.81
CA LEU A 44 -0.28 1.66 -1.39
C LEU A 44 -1.66 0.97 -1.33
N ALA A 45 -2.01 0.20 -2.37
CA ALA A 45 -3.26 -0.55 -2.43
C ALA A 45 -3.35 -1.57 -1.28
N THR A 46 -2.26 -2.24 -0.93
CA THR A 46 -2.19 -3.12 0.25
C THR A 46 -2.45 -2.36 1.55
N ILE A 47 -1.80 -1.22 1.76
CA ILE A 47 -2.04 -0.39 2.97
C ILE A 47 -3.50 0.05 3.05
N TRP A 48 -4.10 0.39 1.89
CA TRP A 48 -5.51 0.77 1.82
C TRP A 48 -6.44 -0.40 2.12
N ALA A 49 -6.18 -1.55 1.51
CA ALA A 49 -6.90 -2.80 1.74
C ALA A 49 -6.89 -3.18 3.23
N GLU A 50 -5.73 -3.12 3.89
CA GLU A 50 -5.59 -3.36 5.32
C GLU A 50 -6.35 -2.35 6.19
N LEU A 51 -6.34 -1.07 5.83
CA LEU A 51 -7.02 -0.02 6.60
C LEU A 51 -8.53 -0.03 6.44
N LEU A 52 -9.01 -0.38 5.24
CA LEU A 52 -10.43 -0.41 4.89
C LEU A 52 -11.06 -1.79 5.14
N GLY A 53 -10.24 -2.83 5.35
CA GLY A 53 -10.67 -4.22 5.47
C GLY A 53 -11.23 -4.76 4.15
N LEU A 54 -10.59 -4.41 3.02
CA LEU A 54 -10.97 -4.83 1.67
C LEU A 54 -9.99 -5.87 1.13
N ASP A 55 -10.45 -6.76 0.26
CA ASP A 55 -9.57 -7.70 -0.44
C ASP A 55 -8.69 -7.00 -1.48
N GLU A 56 -9.30 -6.10 -2.24
CA GLU A 56 -8.69 -5.44 -3.40
C GLU A 56 -9.10 -3.98 -3.46
N VAL A 57 -8.14 -3.12 -3.81
CA VAL A 57 -8.35 -1.68 -4.01
C VAL A 57 -7.81 -1.30 -5.38
N GLY A 58 -8.66 -0.69 -6.19
CA GLY A 58 -8.30 -0.17 -7.50
C GLY A 58 -7.52 1.14 -7.40
N ILE A 59 -6.64 1.41 -8.36
CA ILE A 59 -5.78 2.59 -8.30
C ILE A 59 -6.52 3.92 -8.43
N TYR A 60 -7.70 3.88 -9.08
CA TYR A 60 -8.60 5.02 -9.28
C TYR A 60 -9.78 5.01 -8.32
N ASP A 61 -9.76 4.14 -7.32
CA ASP A 61 -10.79 4.11 -6.30
C ASP A 61 -10.62 5.28 -5.35
N ASN A 62 -11.73 5.96 -5.09
CA ASN A 62 -11.73 7.03 -4.12
C ASN A 62 -11.76 6.44 -2.70
N PHE A 63 -10.87 6.90 -1.82
CA PHE A 63 -10.84 6.50 -0.42
C PHE A 63 -12.20 6.61 0.28
N LEU A 64 -12.93 7.70 0.01
CA LEU A 64 -14.24 7.96 0.60
C LEU A 64 -15.31 6.99 0.06
N ASP A 65 -15.26 6.68 -1.24
CA ASP A 65 -16.20 5.76 -1.90
C ASP A 65 -16.04 4.32 -1.41
N LEU A 66 -14.82 3.96 -0.98
CA LEU A 66 -14.51 2.68 -0.36
C LEU A 66 -14.95 2.59 1.12
N GLY A 67 -15.52 3.65 1.68
CA GLY A 67 -15.92 3.73 3.09
C GLY A 67 -14.85 4.34 4.00
N GLY A 68 -13.81 4.93 3.44
CA GLY A 68 -12.82 5.70 4.19
C GLY A 68 -13.40 6.96 4.81
N HIS A 69 -12.85 7.37 5.94
CA HIS A 69 -13.25 8.58 6.68
C HIS A 69 -12.03 9.29 7.26
N SER A 70 -12.21 10.51 7.80
CA SER A 70 -11.11 11.39 8.23
C SER A 70 -10.10 10.74 9.17
N LEU A 71 -10.55 9.87 10.09
CA LEU A 71 -9.66 9.14 11.00
C LEU A 71 -8.82 8.09 10.26
N LEU A 72 -9.41 7.28 9.38
CA LEU A 72 -8.64 6.33 8.57
C LEU A 72 -7.72 7.06 7.59
N ALA A 73 -8.14 8.19 7.03
CA ALA A 73 -7.31 9.01 6.15
C ALA A 73 -6.07 9.54 6.89
N THR A 74 -6.25 9.97 8.14
CA THR A 74 -5.11 10.39 9.00
C THR A 74 -4.17 9.22 9.29
N GLN A 75 -4.71 8.04 9.60
CA GLN A 75 -3.91 6.83 9.82
C GLN A 75 -3.16 6.41 8.55
N LEU A 76 -3.82 6.47 7.39
CA LEU A 76 -3.25 6.19 6.08
C LEU A 76 -2.05 7.10 5.82
N VAL A 77 -2.24 8.41 5.97
CA VAL A 77 -1.15 9.38 5.78
C VAL A 77 0.03 9.07 6.70
N SER A 78 -0.20 8.82 7.98
CA SER A 78 0.88 8.48 8.92
C SER A 78 1.62 7.20 8.51
N ARG A 79 0.90 6.17 8.06
CA ARG A 79 1.51 4.92 7.57
C ARG A 79 2.31 5.15 6.30
N VAL A 80 1.76 5.88 5.33
CA VAL A 80 2.44 6.18 4.06
C VAL A 80 3.71 7.00 4.28
N LEU A 81 3.63 8.06 5.09
CA LEU A 81 4.81 8.88 5.42
C LEU A 81 5.90 8.04 6.12
N GLY A 82 5.51 7.13 7.02
CA GLY A 82 6.43 6.21 7.70
C GLY A 82 7.01 5.12 6.79
N SER A 83 6.19 4.52 5.92
CA SER A 83 6.58 3.39 5.06
C SER A 83 7.43 3.81 3.86
N PHE A 84 7.19 5.01 3.32
CA PHE A 84 7.91 5.51 2.15
C PHE A 84 8.98 6.54 2.50
N GLN A 85 9.11 6.88 3.79
CA GLN A 85 10.13 7.80 4.33
C GLN A 85 10.16 9.18 3.62
N VAL A 86 9.03 9.60 3.07
CA VAL A 86 8.87 10.84 2.30
C VAL A 86 8.48 12.02 3.20
N LYS A 87 9.04 13.20 2.93
CA LYS A 87 8.72 14.46 3.66
C LYS A 87 7.55 15.21 3.02
N LEU A 88 6.45 14.50 2.75
CA LEU A 88 5.28 15.10 2.11
C LEU A 88 4.36 15.78 3.13
N SER A 89 3.72 16.87 2.72
CA SER A 89 2.65 17.50 3.49
C SER A 89 1.42 16.59 3.53
N SER A 90 0.94 16.25 4.74
CA SER A 90 -0.28 15.47 4.96
C SER A 90 -1.49 16.00 4.19
N ARG A 91 -1.56 17.33 4.01
CA ARG A 91 -2.58 18.01 3.20
C ARG A 91 -2.61 17.54 1.74
N ILE A 92 -1.45 17.32 1.12
CA ILE A 92 -1.34 16.94 -0.29
C ILE A 92 -1.83 15.48 -0.47
N LEU A 93 -1.44 14.60 0.46
CA LEU A 93 -1.88 13.21 0.46
C LEU A 93 -3.39 13.09 0.72
N LEU A 94 -3.97 13.91 1.62
CA LEU A 94 -5.41 13.93 1.88
C LEU A 94 -6.23 14.45 0.68
N HIS A 95 -5.68 15.36 -0.12
CA HIS A 95 -6.32 15.83 -1.34
C HIS A 95 -6.30 14.77 -2.46
N SER A 96 -5.35 13.84 -2.36
CA SER A 96 -5.12 12.77 -3.32
C SER A 96 -5.86 11.53 -2.87
N ALA A 97 -7.18 11.56 -3.02
CA ALA A 97 -8.04 10.48 -2.56
C ALA A 97 -7.99 9.21 -3.43
N THR A 98 -6.91 8.98 -4.19
CA THR A 98 -6.72 7.76 -4.99
C THR A 98 -5.27 7.26 -4.89
N VAL A 99 -5.07 5.95 -5.03
CA VAL A 99 -3.75 5.31 -4.97
C VAL A 99 -2.83 5.82 -6.07
N ALA A 100 -3.34 5.99 -7.31
CA ALA A 100 -2.55 6.50 -8.43
C ALA A 100 -2.01 7.91 -8.16
N ALA A 101 -2.85 8.81 -7.59
CA ALA A 101 -2.42 10.16 -7.26
C ALA A 101 -1.36 10.17 -6.15
N MET A 102 -1.56 9.39 -5.08
CA MET A 102 -0.56 9.25 -4.02
C MET A 102 0.77 8.69 -4.54
N ALA A 103 0.72 7.67 -5.40
CA ALA A 103 1.91 7.09 -6.02
C ALA A 103 2.67 8.12 -6.86
N ALA A 104 1.98 8.94 -7.65
CA ALA A 104 2.61 9.99 -8.44
C ALA A 104 3.34 11.03 -7.56
N ILE A 105 2.73 11.45 -6.45
CA ILE A 105 3.32 12.43 -5.53
C ILE A 105 4.54 11.85 -4.81
N ILE A 106 4.45 10.61 -4.33
CA ILE A 106 5.57 9.92 -3.67
C ILE A 106 6.73 9.78 -4.64
N ARG A 107 6.46 9.39 -5.89
CA ARG A 107 7.47 9.28 -6.94
C ARG A 107 8.16 10.62 -7.20
N GLN A 108 7.39 11.71 -7.30
CA GLN A 108 7.95 13.05 -7.47
C GLN A 108 8.81 13.48 -6.28
N SER A 109 8.38 13.17 -5.05
CA SER A 109 9.17 13.47 -3.86
C SER A 109 10.47 12.68 -3.78
N GLN A 110 10.52 11.48 -4.37
CA GLN A 110 11.73 10.66 -4.40
C GLN A 110 12.69 11.11 -5.50
N SER A 111 12.20 11.66 -6.62
CA SER A 111 13.06 12.23 -7.65
C SER A 111 13.72 13.54 -7.24
N ASP A 112 13.08 14.34 -6.38
CA ASP A 112 13.61 15.63 -5.95
C ASP A 112 14.77 15.50 -4.92
N ASP A 113 14.98 14.32 -4.32
CA ASP A 113 16.09 14.04 -3.39
C ASP A 113 17.38 13.58 -4.11
N GLU A 114 17.37 13.36 -5.44
CA GLU A 114 18.54 12.92 -6.23
C GLU A 114 19.32 14.05 -6.94
N ASP A 115 18.99 15.33 -6.72
CA ASP A 115 19.71 16.50 -7.28
C ASP A 115 20.60 17.24 -6.26
#